data_AF-A0A9P7DV69-F1
#
_entry.id   AF-A0A9P7DV69-F1
#
_cell.length_a   1.000
_cell.length_b   1.000
_cell.length_c   1.000
_cell.angle_alpha   90.00
_cell.angle_beta   90.00
_cell.angle_gamma   90.00
#
_symmetry.space_group_name_H-M   'P 1'
#
loop_
_entity.id
_entity.type
_entity.pdbx_description
1 polymer ?
#
loop_
_entity_poly.entity_id
_entity_poly.type
_entity_poly.pdbx_seq_one_letter_code
_entity_poly.pdbx_strand_id
1 'polypeptide(L)'
;MTIVSHLQSRSSVPPAMLQDLTKSITKTGDYPVTHGGFGEIWKCSYQVDWGLIAVAVKSLLVYASDQLGEAMEKMTKVGTLMENHHNILSVYGYTYSFGSFMAIVSPWAENGNLTTYLDLEDGHLTMVRRFQILRDITEGLLERLSGFLDLDSPRNFRWMALELLGEPDDELPIRPSKCSDVYSFGGIMLQVLTGRPPYYYLSEAAVIQRIGSGVKPLRSRYPVFSDKYWYFIEECWSTVPQDRPLAERVVRAIGDEQDLLSHS
;
A
#
# COMPACT_ATOMS: atom_id res chain seq x y z
N MET A 1 2.96 -0.61 -0.24
CA MET A 1 1.60 -1.05 -0.56
C MET A 1 1.69 -1.76 -1.90
N THR A 2 1.48 -3.07 -1.93
CA THR A 2 1.47 -3.84 -3.18
C THR A 2 0.14 -3.55 -3.86
N ILE A 3 0.19 -3.11 -5.11
CA ILE A 3 -0.95 -2.58 -5.85
C ILE A 3 -1.34 -3.58 -6.94
N VAL A 4 -2.62 -3.96 -6.91
CA VAL A 4 -3.45 -4.61 -7.94
C VAL A 4 -3.20 -6.11 -8.24
N SER A 5 -4.27 -6.92 -8.12
CA SER A 5 -4.30 -8.34 -8.55
C SER A 5 -4.31 -8.53 -10.08
N HIS A 6 -4.85 -7.57 -10.85
CA HIS A 6 -4.85 -7.54 -12.31
C HIS A 6 -3.45 -7.49 -12.93
N LEU A 7 -2.42 -7.10 -12.16
CA LEU A 7 -1.01 -7.18 -12.55
C LEU A 7 -0.35 -8.50 -12.13
N GLN A 8 -1.13 -9.45 -11.60
CA GLN A 8 -0.66 -10.74 -11.10
C GLN A 8 -1.51 -11.87 -11.70
N SER A 9 -0.91 -13.03 -11.95
CA SER A 9 -1.68 -14.23 -12.30
C SER A 9 -2.54 -14.64 -11.11
N ARG A 10 -3.84 -14.88 -11.34
CA ARG A 10 -4.80 -15.31 -10.29
C ARG A 10 -4.26 -16.50 -9.51
N SER A 11 -4.35 -16.43 -8.18
CA SER A 11 -4.12 -17.59 -7.32
C SER A 11 -5.41 -18.40 -7.14
N SER A 12 -5.28 -19.72 -7.24
CA SER A 12 -6.37 -20.69 -7.04
C SER A 12 -6.49 -21.17 -5.59
N VAL A 13 -5.78 -20.57 -4.65
CA VAL A 13 -5.82 -20.97 -3.23
C VAL A 13 -7.12 -20.44 -2.60
N PRO A 14 -8.00 -21.31 -2.08
CA PRO A 14 -9.24 -20.88 -1.43
C PRO A 14 -8.93 -20.03 -0.19
N PRO A 15 -9.69 -18.95 0.05
CA PRO A 15 -9.62 -18.20 1.31
C PRO A 15 -10.15 -19.10 2.42
N ALA A 16 -9.25 -19.59 3.26
CA ALA A 16 -9.58 -20.29 4.48
C ALA A 16 -8.74 -19.67 5.61
N MET A 17 -9.33 -19.65 6.81
CA MET A 17 -8.71 -19.26 8.10
C MET A 17 -7.18 -19.21 8.06
N LEU A 18 -6.59 -18.06 8.43
CA LEU A 18 -5.14 -17.87 8.53
C LEU A 18 -4.46 -19.13 9.09
N GLN A 19 -3.74 -19.84 8.23
CA GLN A 19 -3.09 -21.09 8.58
C GLN A 19 -1.60 -20.86 8.87
N ASP A 20 -1.06 -21.64 9.81
CA ASP A 20 0.39 -21.77 9.96
C ASP A 20 0.98 -22.54 8.78
N LEU A 21 1.71 -21.84 7.92
CA LEU A 21 2.36 -22.37 6.72
C LEU A 21 3.84 -22.70 6.94
N THR A 22 4.35 -22.65 8.18
CA THR A 22 5.79 -22.78 8.47
C THR A 22 6.45 -24.02 7.86
N LYS A 23 5.73 -25.14 7.78
CA LYS A 23 6.26 -26.39 7.19
C LYS A 23 6.12 -26.46 5.66
N SER A 24 5.32 -25.59 5.06
CA SER A 24 5.00 -25.61 3.62
C SER A 24 5.74 -24.52 2.84
N ILE A 25 6.49 -23.66 3.51
CA ILE A 25 7.20 -22.53 2.91
C ILE A 25 8.70 -22.82 2.86
N THR A 26 9.29 -22.66 1.68
CA THR A 26 10.74 -22.84 1.45
C THR A 26 11.33 -21.57 0.85
N LYS A 27 12.45 -21.08 1.40
CA LYS A 27 13.20 -19.93 0.87
C LYS A 27 13.74 -20.25 -0.52
N THR A 28 13.65 -19.30 -1.45
CA THR A 28 14.21 -19.45 -2.81
C THR A 28 15.63 -18.89 -2.95
N GLY A 29 16.11 -18.14 -1.95
CA GLY A 29 17.46 -17.59 -1.92
C GLY A 29 17.91 -17.30 -0.48
N ASP A 30 19.22 -17.04 -0.35
CA ASP A 30 19.88 -16.87 0.96
C ASP A 30 19.65 -15.47 1.56
N TYR A 31 19.22 -14.50 0.75
CA TYR A 31 19.05 -13.11 1.13
C TYR A 31 17.61 -12.63 0.86
N PRO A 32 17.10 -11.68 1.67
CA PRO A 32 15.81 -11.04 1.40
C PRO A 32 15.89 -10.22 0.11
N VAL A 33 14.77 -10.16 -0.62
CA VAL A 33 14.69 -9.40 -1.89
C VAL A 33 14.71 -7.90 -1.61
N THR A 34 14.07 -7.47 -0.53
CA THR A 34 14.07 -6.07 -0.12
C THR A 34 13.80 -5.94 1.38
N HIS A 35 14.13 -4.77 1.93
CA HIS A 35 13.86 -4.39 3.30
C HIS A 35 12.78 -3.29 3.26
N GLY A 36 11.63 -3.54 3.88
CA GLY A 36 10.56 -2.56 4.05
C GLY A 36 10.45 -2.10 5.49
N GLY A 37 9.58 -1.10 5.74
CA GLY A 37 9.36 -0.60 7.10
C GLY A 37 8.90 -1.67 8.11
N PHE A 38 8.26 -2.73 7.63
CA PHE A 38 7.73 -3.81 8.48
C PHE A 38 8.74 -4.94 8.75
N GLY A 39 9.88 -4.95 8.06
CA GLY A 39 10.84 -6.05 8.06
C GLY A 39 11.29 -6.43 6.66
N GLU A 40 11.86 -7.62 6.55
CA GLU A 40 12.38 -8.18 5.32
C GLU A 40 11.26 -8.81 4.49
N ILE A 41 11.37 -8.68 3.16
CA ILE A 41 10.50 -9.37 2.21
C ILE A 41 11.31 -10.46 1.50
N TRP A 42 10.89 -11.69 1.68
CA TRP A 42 11.53 -12.88 1.12
C TRP A 42 10.67 -13.46 -0.01
N LYS A 43 11.31 -13.81 -1.15
CA LYS A 43 10.66 -14.65 -2.17
C LYS A 43 10.79 -16.11 -1.77
N CYS A 44 9.67 -16.80 -1.69
CA CYS A 44 9.60 -18.19 -1.23
C CYS A 44 8.75 -19.04 -2.19
N SER A 45 8.87 -20.35 -2.05
CA SER A 45 7.97 -21.32 -2.67
C SER A 45 7.02 -21.87 -1.61
N TYR A 46 5.73 -21.93 -1.95
CA TYR A 46 4.68 -22.53 -1.13
C TYR A 46 4.20 -23.83 -1.78
N GLN A 47 4.32 -24.94 -1.05
CA GLN A 47 3.80 -26.24 -1.46
C GLN A 47 2.30 -26.33 -1.19
N VAL A 48 1.52 -26.40 -2.27
CA VAL A 48 0.08 -26.68 -2.27
C VAL A 48 -0.20 -28.02 -2.94
N ASP A 49 -1.44 -28.52 -2.84
CA ASP A 49 -1.82 -29.86 -3.34
C ASP A 49 -1.58 -30.04 -4.85
N TRP A 50 -1.64 -28.94 -5.62
CA TRP A 50 -1.49 -28.93 -7.07
C TRP A 50 -0.12 -28.41 -7.56
N GLY A 51 0.83 -28.13 -6.67
CA GLY A 51 2.19 -27.77 -7.07
C GLY A 51 2.88 -26.75 -6.16
N LEU A 52 3.95 -26.16 -6.69
CA LEU A 52 4.69 -25.09 -6.03
C LEU A 52 4.29 -23.75 -6.61
N ILE A 53 3.93 -22.79 -5.75
CA ILE A 53 3.63 -21.42 -6.15
C ILE A 53 4.59 -20.42 -5.50
N ALA A 54 4.91 -19.34 -6.20
CA ALA A 54 5.74 -18.27 -5.66
C ALA A 54 4.95 -17.39 -4.68
N VAL A 55 5.54 -17.12 -3.52
CA VAL A 55 4.93 -16.31 -2.46
C VAL A 55 5.91 -15.28 -1.90
N ALA A 56 5.37 -14.17 -1.42
CA ALA A 56 6.07 -13.19 -0.63
C ALA A 56 5.87 -13.50 0.87
N VAL A 57 6.97 -13.62 1.60
CA VAL A 57 6.97 -13.74 3.07
C VAL A 57 7.51 -12.45 3.64
N LYS A 58 6.65 -11.73 4.36
CA LYS A 58 6.95 -10.43 4.95
C LYS A 58 7.06 -10.59 6.45
N SER A 59 8.27 -10.51 7.00
CA SER A 59 8.44 -10.54 8.46
C SER A 59 7.74 -9.32 9.07
N LEU A 60 7.08 -9.53 10.21
CA LEU A 60 6.52 -8.46 11.01
C LEU A 60 7.44 -8.24 12.20
N LEU A 61 7.98 -7.04 12.34
CA LEU A 61 8.52 -6.57 13.61
C LEU A 61 7.36 -6.44 14.61
N VAL A 62 7.11 -7.49 15.40
CA VAL A 62 6.23 -7.43 16.57
C VAL A 62 7.11 -7.25 17.80
N TYR A 63 7.14 -6.03 18.32
CA TYR A 63 7.83 -5.72 19.56
C TYR A 63 7.00 -6.28 20.73
N ALA A 64 7.53 -7.31 21.40
CA ALA A 64 7.01 -8.01 22.58
C ALA A 64 6.16 -9.29 22.34
N SER A 65 6.49 -10.34 23.10
CA SER A 65 5.83 -11.65 23.13
C SER A 65 4.35 -11.57 23.49
N ASP A 66 3.98 -10.58 24.30
CA ASP A 66 2.66 -10.48 24.92
C ASP A 66 1.61 -9.91 23.96
N GLN A 67 2.05 -9.36 22.81
CA GLN A 67 1.18 -8.80 21.77
C GLN A 67 0.90 -9.78 20.62
N LEU A 68 1.42 -11.00 20.66
CA LEU A 68 1.26 -11.97 19.56
C LEU A 68 -0.22 -12.34 19.34
N GLY A 69 -0.98 -12.54 20.42
CA GLY A 69 -2.41 -12.84 20.35
C GLY A 69 -3.22 -11.71 19.71
N GLU A 70 -2.97 -10.46 20.13
CA GLU A 70 -3.62 -9.29 19.54
C GLU A 70 -3.21 -9.08 18.08
N ALA A 71 -1.94 -9.32 17.74
CA ALA A 71 -1.46 -9.26 16.36
C ALA A 71 -2.14 -10.31 15.47
N MET A 72 -2.32 -11.53 15.98
CA MET A 72 -3.05 -12.61 15.29
C MET A 72 -4.53 -12.29 15.12
N GLU A 73 -5.19 -11.72 16.13
CA GLU A 73 -6.58 -11.28 16.01
C GLU A 73 -6.74 -10.15 14.96
N LYS A 74 -5.86 -9.14 15.01
CA LYS A 74 -5.83 -8.05 14.02
C LYS A 74 -5.59 -8.60 12.60
N MET A 75 -4.64 -9.51 12.43
CA MET A 75 -4.39 -10.12 11.12
C MET A 75 -5.54 -10.98 10.65
N THR A 76 -6.23 -11.71 11.54
CA THR A 76 -7.40 -12.52 11.17
C THR A 76 -8.51 -11.63 10.65
N LYS A 77 -8.80 -10.55 11.38
CA LYS A 77 -9.78 -9.53 10.97
C LYS A 77 -9.41 -8.91 9.62
N VAL A 78 -8.12 -8.61 9.42
CA VAL A 78 -7.59 -8.08 8.15
C VAL A 78 -7.73 -9.11 7.03
N GLY A 79 -7.32 -10.36 7.26
CA GLY A 79 -7.46 -11.46 6.32
C GLY A 79 -8.90 -11.59 5.84
N THR A 80 -9.86 -11.69 6.77
CA THR A 80 -11.30 -11.75 6.44
C THR A 80 -11.80 -10.53 5.67
N LEU A 81 -11.29 -9.31 5.93
CA LEU A 81 -11.63 -8.12 5.14
C LEU A 81 -11.06 -8.18 3.71
N MET A 82 -9.93 -8.86 3.52
CA MET A 82 -9.21 -8.98 2.25
C MET A 82 -9.67 -10.17 1.40
N GLU A 83 -10.28 -11.19 2.00
CA GLU A 83 -10.62 -12.48 1.38
C GLU A 83 -11.52 -12.40 0.12
N ASN A 84 -12.14 -11.25 -0.18
CA ASN A 84 -13.05 -11.12 -1.32
C ASN A 84 -12.89 -9.83 -2.14
N HIS A 85 -11.79 -9.09 -2.00
CA HIS A 85 -11.61 -7.88 -2.79
C HIS A 85 -10.66 -8.10 -3.97
N HIS A 86 -11.15 -7.86 -5.18
CA HIS A 86 -10.38 -8.04 -6.40
C HIS A 86 -9.08 -7.24 -6.39
N ASN A 87 -9.03 -6.06 -5.77
CA ASN A 87 -7.86 -5.17 -5.83
C ASN A 87 -6.95 -5.21 -4.58
N ILE A 88 -7.25 -6.08 -3.61
CA ILE A 88 -6.44 -6.19 -2.40
C ILE A 88 -5.76 -7.56 -2.39
N LEU A 89 -4.44 -7.57 -2.14
CA LEU A 89 -3.64 -8.78 -2.20
C LEU A 89 -4.04 -9.76 -1.08
N SER A 90 -4.61 -10.91 -1.43
CA SER A 90 -5.00 -11.94 -0.45
C SER A 90 -3.84 -12.36 0.45
N VAL A 91 -4.14 -12.69 1.71
CA VAL A 91 -3.19 -13.33 2.62
C VAL A 91 -3.47 -14.84 2.65
N TYR A 92 -2.45 -15.67 2.45
CA TYR A 92 -2.60 -17.13 2.51
C TYR A 92 -2.48 -17.68 3.94
N GLY A 93 -1.69 -17.01 4.79
CA GLY A 93 -1.38 -17.51 6.12
C GLY A 93 -0.21 -16.78 6.76
N TYR A 94 0.38 -17.40 7.77
CA TYR A 94 1.54 -16.89 8.50
C TYR A 94 2.63 -17.97 8.66
N THR A 95 3.83 -17.55 9.04
CA THR A 95 4.97 -18.46 9.28
C THR A 95 5.94 -17.90 10.32
N TYR A 96 6.68 -18.77 11.02
CA TYR A 96 7.69 -18.39 12.02
C TYR A 96 9.15 -18.59 11.58
N SER A 97 9.42 -19.12 10.38
CA SER A 97 10.78 -19.53 9.96
C SER A 97 11.60 -18.43 9.28
N PHE A 98 11.25 -17.16 9.49
CA PHE A 98 11.77 -16.01 8.74
C PHE A 98 12.30 -14.87 9.63
N GLY A 99 12.95 -15.26 10.73
CA GLY A 99 13.54 -14.34 11.72
C GLY A 99 13.07 -14.70 13.13
N SER A 100 13.27 -13.79 14.08
CA SER A 100 12.82 -13.96 15.47
C SER A 100 11.30 -13.83 15.65
N PHE A 101 10.56 -13.50 14.59
CA PHE A 101 9.15 -13.12 14.66
C PHE A 101 8.33 -13.78 13.55
N MET A 102 7.02 -13.76 13.75
CA MET A 102 6.03 -14.20 12.77
C MET A 102 6.07 -13.35 11.50
N ALA A 103 5.81 -13.96 10.37
CA ALA A 103 5.76 -13.35 9.05
C ALA A 103 4.44 -13.68 8.34
N ILE A 104 3.94 -12.76 7.52
CA ILE A 104 2.75 -12.95 6.70
C ILE A 104 3.15 -13.57 5.35
N VAL A 105 2.36 -14.53 4.87
CA VAL A 105 2.50 -15.16 3.55
C VAL A 105 1.42 -14.65 2.60
N SER A 106 1.80 -14.18 1.42
CA SER A 106 0.91 -13.65 0.39
C SER A 106 1.41 -14.01 -1.02
N PRO A 107 0.60 -13.90 -2.09
CA PRO A 107 1.06 -14.11 -3.46
C PRO A 107 2.29 -13.23 -3.78
N TRP A 108 3.22 -13.77 -4.56
CA TRP A 108 4.35 -13.00 -5.06
C TRP A 108 3.92 -12.04 -6.18
N ALA A 109 4.33 -10.78 -6.08
CA ALA A 109 4.08 -9.76 -7.09
C ALA A 109 5.21 -9.73 -8.13
N GLU A 110 5.04 -10.40 -9.28
CA GLU A 110 6.12 -10.47 -10.29
C GLU A 110 6.54 -9.10 -10.83
N ASN A 111 5.61 -8.15 -10.90
CA ASN A 111 5.88 -6.77 -11.33
C ASN A 111 6.40 -5.85 -10.20
N GLY A 112 6.68 -6.40 -9.02
CA GLY A 112 7.20 -5.65 -7.89
C GLY A 112 6.19 -4.68 -7.27
N ASN A 113 6.69 -3.55 -6.79
CA ASN A 113 5.87 -2.49 -6.18
C ASN A 113 5.54 -1.40 -7.22
N LEU A 114 4.59 -0.51 -6.89
CA LEU A 114 4.14 0.56 -7.79
C LEU A 114 5.30 1.42 -8.32
N THR A 115 6.26 1.80 -7.46
CA THR A 115 7.40 2.62 -7.89
C THR A 115 8.22 1.90 -8.95
N THR A 116 8.59 0.64 -8.69
CA THR A 116 9.37 -0.17 -9.64
C THR A 116 8.60 -0.40 -10.94
N TYR A 117 7.31 -0.69 -10.87
CA TYR A 117 6.47 -0.89 -12.04
C TYR A 117 6.40 0.39 -12.90
N LEU A 118 6.16 1.55 -12.27
CA LEU A 118 6.15 2.82 -12.97
C LEU A 118 7.53 3.14 -13.56
N ASP A 119 8.63 2.95 -12.81
CA ASP A 119 9.99 3.22 -13.32
C ASP A 119 10.31 2.39 -14.59
N LEU A 120 9.80 1.16 -14.68
CA LEU A 120 9.99 0.27 -15.84
C LEU A 120 9.09 0.63 -17.02
N GLU A 121 7.83 0.99 -16.76
CA GLU A 121 6.78 1.12 -17.79
C GLU A 121 6.40 2.58 -18.11
N ASP A 122 6.94 3.59 -17.43
CA ASP A 122 6.48 5.00 -17.49
C ASP A 122 6.35 5.52 -18.93
N GLY A 123 7.34 5.22 -19.77
CA GLY A 123 7.38 5.64 -21.18
C GLY A 123 6.32 4.99 -22.08
N HIS A 124 5.66 3.93 -21.61
CA HIS A 124 4.65 3.17 -22.35
C HIS A 124 3.24 3.27 -21.74
N LEU A 125 3.11 3.79 -20.51
CA LEU A 125 1.83 3.89 -19.82
C LEU A 125 0.99 5.07 -20.33
N THR A 126 -0.07 4.75 -21.08
CA THR A 126 -1.10 5.71 -21.47
C THR A 126 -1.88 6.22 -20.27
N MET A 127 -2.54 7.37 -20.44
CA MET A 127 -3.43 7.93 -19.41
C MET A 127 -4.56 6.98 -19.01
N VAL A 128 -5.14 6.25 -19.96
CA VAL A 128 -6.14 5.21 -19.71
C VAL A 128 -5.61 4.15 -18.74
N ARG A 129 -4.37 3.68 -18.95
CA ARG A 129 -3.75 2.69 -18.07
C ARG A 129 -3.40 3.25 -16.70
N ARG A 130 -2.93 4.50 -16.62
CA ARG A 130 -2.70 5.19 -15.35
C ARG A 130 -3.99 5.33 -14.53
N PHE A 131 -5.09 5.68 -15.17
CA PHE A 131 -6.40 5.77 -14.51
C PHE A 131 -6.99 4.40 -14.14
N GLN A 132 -6.74 3.34 -14.93
CA GLN A 132 -7.08 1.98 -14.51
C GLN A 132 -6.33 1.60 -13.22
N ILE A 133 -5.03 1.91 -13.12
CA ILE A 133 -4.25 1.67 -11.89
C ILE A 133 -4.85 2.45 -10.72
N LEU A 134 -5.21 3.72 -10.92
CA LEU A 134 -5.83 4.53 -9.88
C LEU A 134 -7.18 3.98 -9.43
N ARG A 135 -8.04 3.57 -10.37
CA ARG A 135 -9.32 2.97 -10.05
C ARG A 135 -9.14 1.75 -9.18
N ASP A 136 -8.25 0.86 -9.61
CA ASP A 136 -7.96 -0.37 -8.90
C ASP A 136 -7.49 -0.11 -7.46
N ILE A 137 -6.64 0.91 -7.27
CA ILE A 137 -6.19 1.34 -5.94
C ILE A 137 -7.35 1.89 -5.11
N THR A 138 -8.19 2.74 -5.69
CA THR A 138 -9.31 3.36 -4.96
C THR A 138 -10.37 2.36 -4.54
N GLU A 139 -10.71 1.40 -5.38
CA GLU A 139 -11.64 0.31 -5.05
C GLU A 139 -11.09 -0.50 -3.86
N GLY A 140 -9.79 -0.83 -3.86
CA GLY A 140 -9.16 -1.57 -2.76
C GLY A 140 -8.98 -0.80 -1.45
N LEU A 141 -8.60 0.48 -1.50
CA LEU A 141 -8.26 1.24 -0.29
C LEU A 141 -9.45 1.89 0.39
N LEU A 142 -10.35 2.48 -0.40
CA LEU A 142 -11.33 3.43 0.11
C LEU A 142 -12.64 2.76 0.55
N GLU A 143 -12.89 1.52 0.16
CA GLU A 143 -14.09 0.80 0.56
C GLU A 143 -13.99 0.16 1.96
N ARG A 144 -12.81 -0.28 2.42
CA ARG A 144 -12.76 -1.29 3.51
C ARG A 144 -11.62 -1.24 4.53
N LEU A 145 -10.61 -0.36 4.41
CA LEU A 145 -9.41 -0.45 5.26
C LEU A 145 -9.19 0.74 6.20
N SER A 146 -10.22 1.18 6.93
CA SER A 146 -9.98 1.97 8.14
C SER A 146 -9.35 1.06 9.21
N GLY A 147 -8.03 1.12 9.38
CA GLY A 147 -7.32 0.48 10.50
C GLY A 147 -6.16 -0.47 10.15
N PHE A 148 -5.76 -0.59 8.88
CA PHE A 148 -4.66 -1.50 8.49
C PHE A 148 -3.25 -1.03 8.93
N LEU A 149 -3.03 0.26 9.20
CA LEU A 149 -1.68 0.78 9.49
C LEU A 149 -1.36 0.87 10.99
N ASP A 150 -2.09 0.14 11.85
CA ASP A 150 -1.92 0.13 13.32
C ASP A 150 -0.72 -0.70 13.83
N LEU A 151 0.31 -0.91 13.00
CA LEU A 151 1.56 -1.55 13.44
C LEU A 151 2.66 -0.50 13.47
N ASP A 152 3.19 -0.25 14.68
CA ASP A 152 4.31 0.66 14.98
C ASP A 152 5.55 0.33 14.14
N SER A 153 5.57 0.86 12.92
CA SER A 153 6.56 0.58 11.88
C SER A 153 7.03 1.90 11.27
N PRO A 154 8.29 1.97 10.76
CA PRO A 154 8.77 3.09 9.97
C PRO A 154 7.76 3.48 8.88
N ARG A 155 7.05 4.58 9.14
CA ARG A 155 5.99 5.10 8.27
C ARG A 155 6.63 5.57 6.99
N ASN A 156 6.01 5.28 5.85
CA ASN A 156 6.49 5.85 4.60
C ASN A 156 6.06 7.31 4.53
N PHE A 157 6.91 8.19 5.08
CA PHE A 157 6.58 9.58 5.35
C PHE A 157 6.11 10.34 4.10
N ARG A 158 6.65 10.04 2.92
CA ARG A 158 6.35 10.76 1.66
C ARG A 158 4.85 10.82 1.30
N TRP A 159 4.06 9.83 1.71
CA TRP A 159 2.61 9.78 1.46
C TRP A 159 1.78 10.13 2.70
N MET A 160 2.43 10.35 3.85
CA MET A 160 1.74 10.43 5.12
C MET A 160 1.09 11.81 5.35
N ALA A 161 -0.12 11.79 5.89
CA ALA A 161 -0.82 12.99 6.32
C ALA A 161 -0.15 13.62 7.55
N LEU A 162 -0.15 14.95 7.62
CA LEU A 162 0.56 15.71 8.67
C LEU A 162 0.02 15.40 10.07
N GLU A 163 -1.29 15.19 10.22
CA GLU A 163 -1.90 14.84 11.51
C GLU A 163 -1.39 13.51 12.09
N LEU A 164 -0.72 12.69 11.28
CA LEU A 164 -0.11 11.44 11.72
C LEU A 164 1.33 11.59 12.25
N LEU A 165 1.89 12.81 12.28
CA LEU A 165 3.22 13.13 12.82
C LEU A 165 3.23 13.58 14.28
N GLY A 166 2.06 13.77 14.91
CA GLY A 166 1.96 14.26 16.28
C GLY A 166 2.48 13.29 17.33
N GLU A 167 2.61 13.78 18.56
CA GLU A 167 2.70 12.92 19.75
C GLU A 167 1.27 12.56 20.20
N PRO A 168 1.02 11.32 20.65
CA PRO A 168 -0.28 10.94 21.19
C PRO A 168 -0.60 11.79 22.43
N ASP A 169 -1.74 12.47 22.42
CA ASP A 169 -2.28 13.12 23.62
C ASP A 169 -2.90 12.06 24.53
N ASP A 170 -2.65 12.16 25.83
CA ASP A 170 -3.33 11.47 26.94
C ASP A 170 -3.84 10.04 26.60
N GLU A 171 -2.90 9.11 26.40
CA GLU A 171 -3.12 7.65 26.29
C GLU A 171 -3.76 7.10 24.99
N LEU A 172 -4.14 7.95 24.02
CA LEU A 172 -4.69 7.46 22.74
C LEU A 172 -3.66 7.49 21.60
N PRO A 173 -3.36 6.34 20.97
CA PRO A 173 -2.42 6.32 19.84
C PRO A 173 -3.00 7.09 18.65
N ILE A 174 -2.13 7.82 17.94
CA ILE A 174 -2.51 8.46 16.67
C ILE A 174 -2.76 7.39 15.61
N ARG A 175 -4.02 7.31 15.16
CA ARG A 175 -4.46 6.29 14.21
C ARG A 175 -4.78 6.88 12.83
N PRO A 176 -4.54 6.10 11.75
CA PRO A 176 -5.07 6.41 10.43
C PRO A 176 -6.59 6.61 10.46
N SER A 177 -7.06 7.51 9.61
CA SER A 177 -8.47 7.78 9.35
C SER A 177 -8.75 7.78 7.86
N LYS A 178 -10.04 7.72 7.49
CA LYS A 178 -10.46 7.89 6.08
C LYS A 178 -9.88 9.18 5.46
N CYS A 179 -9.78 10.26 6.24
CA CYS A 179 -9.23 11.52 5.76
C CYS A 179 -7.72 11.42 5.50
N SER A 180 -6.97 10.71 6.35
CA SER A 180 -5.53 10.49 6.11
C SER A 180 -5.27 9.53 4.94
N ASP A 181 -6.18 8.59 4.70
CA ASP A 181 -6.11 7.71 3.52
C ASP A 181 -6.32 8.51 2.23
N VAL A 182 -7.26 9.47 2.22
CA VAL A 182 -7.46 10.40 1.09
C VAL A 182 -6.23 11.27 0.85
N TYR A 183 -5.56 11.76 1.90
CA TYR A 183 -4.30 12.48 1.76
C TYR A 183 -3.22 11.61 1.10
N SER A 184 -3.09 10.37 1.56
CA SER A 184 -2.16 9.39 1.02
C SER A 184 -2.46 9.09 -0.45
N PHE A 185 -3.73 8.99 -0.81
CA PHE A 185 -4.19 8.84 -2.18
C PHE A 185 -3.74 9.99 -3.08
N GLY A 186 -3.76 11.25 -2.61
CA GLY A 186 -3.23 12.38 -3.38
C GLY A 186 -1.77 12.18 -3.81
N GLY A 187 -0.93 11.61 -2.92
CA GLY A 187 0.45 11.24 -3.24
C GLY A 187 0.57 10.05 -4.20
N ILE A 188 -0.34 9.08 -4.12
CA ILE A 188 -0.42 7.96 -5.07
C ILE A 188 -0.83 8.48 -6.45
N MET A 189 -1.84 9.34 -6.54
CA MET A 189 -2.29 9.94 -7.79
C MET A 189 -1.18 10.75 -8.44
N LEU A 190 -0.47 11.58 -7.67
CA LEU A 190 0.72 12.27 -8.16
C LEU A 190 1.74 11.28 -8.74
N GLN A 191 2.05 10.21 -8.01
CA GLN A 191 3.03 9.22 -8.45
C GLN A 191 2.60 8.50 -9.73
N VAL A 192 1.36 8.02 -9.80
CA VAL A 192 0.85 7.31 -10.97
C VAL A 192 0.79 8.21 -12.20
N LEU A 193 0.45 9.49 -12.03
CA LEU A 193 0.37 10.43 -13.15
C LEU A 193 1.73 10.89 -13.67
N THR A 194 2.76 10.88 -12.82
CA THR A 194 4.06 11.49 -13.15
C THR A 194 5.21 10.49 -13.22
N GLY A 195 4.99 9.26 -12.80
CA GLY A 195 6.06 8.27 -12.57
C GLY A 195 6.98 8.61 -11.39
N ARG A 196 6.76 9.72 -10.68
CA ARG A 196 7.66 10.21 -9.62
C ARG A 196 6.99 10.19 -8.25
N PRO A 197 7.60 9.57 -7.22
CA PRO A 197 7.02 9.60 -5.88
C PRO A 197 6.99 11.03 -5.31
N PRO A 198 6.11 11.31 -4.33
CA PRO A 198 6.12 12.58 -3.63
C PRO A 198 7.52 12.91 -3.08
N TYR A 199 7.93 14.15 -3.31
CA TYR A 199 9.22 14.72 -2.92
C TYR A 199 10.45 14.00 -3.49
N TYR A 200 10.36 13.34 -4.66
CA TYR A 200 11.47 12.55 -5.23
C TYR A 200 12.81 13.33 -5.36
N TYR A 201 12.73 14.66 -5.41
CA TYR A 201 13.86 15.59 -5.50
C TYR A 201 14.50 15.96 -4.14
N LEU A 202 14.08 15.31 -3.04
CA LEU A 202 14.57 15.53 -1.68
C LEU A 202 15.08 14.23 -1.05
N SER A 203 16.08 14.36 -0.18
CA SER A 203 16.52 13.29 0.72
C SER A 203 15.46 12.99 1.78
N GLU A 204 15.46 11.79 2.36
CA GLU A 204 14.49 11.38 3.40
C GLU A 204 14.45 12.37 4.57
N ALA A 205 15.60 12.83 5.06
CA ALA A 205 15.67 13.82 6.13
C ALA A 205 14.99 15.15 5.75
N ALA A 206 15.20 15.62 4.52
CA ALA A 206 14.56 16.82 4.02
C ALA A 206 13.05 16.62 3.80
N VAL A 207 12.60 15.41 3.42
CA VAL A 207 11.17 15.07 3.34
C VAL A 207 10.52 15.20 4.70
N ILE A 208 11.08 14.57 5.73
CA ILE A 208 10.54 14.63 7.10
C ILE A 208 10.42 16.08 7.56
N GLN A 209 11.45 16.90 7.32
CA GLN A 209 11.43 18.32 7.65
C GLN A 209 10.31 19.08 6.91
N ARG A 210 10.14 18.85 5.60
CA ARG A 210 9.10 19.51 4.79
C ARG A 210 7.71 19.16 5.26
N ILE A 211 7.46 17.87 5.51
CA ILE A 211 6.17 17.40 5.99
C ILE A 211 5.89 17.98 7.37
N GLY A 212 6.84 17.93 8.31
CA GLY A 212 6.69 18.55 9.64
C GLY A 212 6.43 20.07 9.59
N SER A 213 6.82 20.74 8.51
CA SER A 213 6.53 22.17 8.26
C SER A 213 5.24 22.41 7.47
N GLY A 214 4.46 21.37 7.16
CA GLY A 214 3.24 21.45 6.35
C GLY A 214 3.48 21.77 4.87
N VAL A 215 4.70 21.63 4.37
CA VAL A 215 5.06 21.95 2.98
C VAL A 215 4.81 20.75 2.08
N LYS A 216 3.84 20.88 1.17
CA LYS A 216 3.45 19.89 0.16
C LYS A 216 4.48 19.76 -0.98
N PRO A 217 4.40 18.73 -1.84
CA PRO A 217 5.26 18.62 -3.02
C PRO A 217 5.11 19.81 -3.97
N LEU A 218 6.23 20.29 -4.52
CA LEU A 218 6.23 21.40 -5.46
C LEU A 218 5.88 20.93 -6.87
N ARG A 219 4.75 21.41 -7.43
CA ARG A 219 4.29 21.05 -8.79
C ARG A 219 5.37 21.21 -9.85
N SER A 220 6.13 22.32 -9.79
CA SER A 220 7.18 22.65 -10.76
C SER A 220 8.33 21.65 -10.81
N ARG A 221 8.40 20.72 -9.85
CA ARG A 221 9.41 19.65 -9.82
C ARG A 221 8.92 18.39 -10.53
N TYR A 222 7.66 18.30 -10.94
CA TYR A 222 7.12 17.12 -11.62
C TYR A 222 6.98 17.36 -13.13
N PRO A 223 6.98 16.29 -13.95
CA PRO A 223 6.54 16.35 -15.34
C PRO A 223 5.21 17.09 -15.49
N VAL A 224 5.01 17.77 -16.62
CA VAL A 224 3.78 18.52 -16.89
C VAL A 224 2.62 17.55 -17.10
N PHE A 225 1.53 17.76 -16.36
CA PHE A 225 0.26 17.07 -16.53
C PHE A 225 -0.91 18.03 -16.27
N SER A 226 -2.11 17.62 -16.65
CA SER A 226 -3.32 18.44 -16.62
C SER A 226 -3.54 19.15 -15.28
N ASP A 227 -3.83 20.45 -15.33
CA ASP A 227 -4.21 21.28 -14.17
C ASP A 227 -5.36 20.67 -13.38
N LYS A 228 -6.33 20.09 -14.09
CA LYS A 228 -7.48 19.39 -13.52
C LYS A 228 -7.06 18.36 -12.47
N TYR A 229 -6.07 17.53 -12.80
CA TYR A 229 -5.60 16.46 -11.91
C TYR A 229 -4.77 17.02 -10.76
N TRP A 230 -3.99 18.08 -11.02
CA TRP A 230 -3.24 18.76 -9.95
C TRP A 230 -4.17 19.37 -8.90
N TYR A 231 -5.23 20.07 -9.33
CA TYR A 231 -6.21 20.63 -8.40
C TYR A 231 -6.89 19.56 -7.55
N PHE A 232 -7.22 18.42 -8.15
CA PHE A 232 -7.79 17.30 -7.39
C PHE A 232 -6.82 16.73 -6.35
N ILE A 233 -5.53 16.61 -6.70
CA ILE A 233 -4.47 16.23 -5.74
C ILE A 233 -4.36 17.25 -4.61
N GLU A 234 -4.45 18.55 -4.89
CA GLU A 234 -4.42 19.60 -3.87
C GLU A 234 -5.61 19.55 -2.91
N GLU A 235 -6.81 19.21 -3.41
CA GLU A 235 -8.00 18.96 -2.59
C GLU A 235 -7.76 17.77 -1.65
N CYS A 236 -7.19 16.66 -2.14
CA CYS A 236 -6.79 15.52 -1.30
C CYS A 236 -5.79 15.92 -0.21
N TRP A 237 -4.93 16.89 -0.48
CA TRP A 237 -3.94 17.41 0.47
C TRP A 237 -4.45 18.58 1.31
N SER A 238 -5.76 18.83 1.43
CA SER A 238 -6.23 19.89 2.33
C SER A 238 -5.64 19.72 3.75
N THR A 239 -5.19 20.85 4.32
CA THR A 239 -4.57 20.88 5.65
C THR A 239 -5.57 20.48 6.72
N VAL A 240 -6.83 20.88 6.55
CA VAL A 240 -7.94 20.46 7.39
C VAL A 240 -8.44 19.11 6.88
N PRO A 241 -8.36 18.02 7.66
CA PRO A 241 -8.74 16.68 7.19
C PRO A 241 -10.17 16.59 6.67
N GLN A 242 -11.09 17.34 7.29
CA GLN A 242 -12.52 17.34 6.95
C GLN A 242 -12.84 18.06 5.62
N ASP A 243 -11.93 18.91 5.14
CA ASP A 243 -12.08 19.62 3.87
C ASP A 243 -11.61 18.77 2.68
N ARG A 244 -10.97 17.64 2.94
CA ARG A 244 -10.56 16.68 1.91
C ARG A 244 -11.80 16.04 1.28
N PRO A 245 -11.76 15.63 0.00
CA PRO A 245 -12.87 14.92 -0.62
C PRO A 245 -13.20 13.64 0.15
N LEU A 246 -14.50 13.34 0.25
CA LEU A 246 -14.94 12.05 0.75
C LEU A 246 -14.38 10.91 -0.13
N ALA A 247 -14.11 9.77 0.51
CA ALA A 247 -13.63 8.56 -0.15
C ALA A 247 -14.49 8.17 -1.37
N GLU A 248 -15.81 8.27 -1.23
CA GLU A 248 -16.79 7.97 -2.27
C GLU A 248 -16.70 8.95 -3.44
N ARG A 249 -16.35 10.22 -3.18
CA ARG A 249 -16.09 11.22 -4.23
C ARG A 249 -14.81 10.89 -4.99
N VAL A 250 -13.77 10.42 -4.30
CA VAL A 250 -12.52 9.98 -4.94
C VAL A 250 -12.77 8.81 -5.87
N VAL A 251 -13.42 7.74 -5.40
CA VAL A 251 -13.76 6.57 -6.22
C VAL A 251 -14.54 6.99 -7.47
N ARG A 252 -15.58 7.82 -7.30
CA ARG A 252 -16.39 8.31 -8.43
C ARG A 252 -15.56 9.13 -9.42
N ALA A 253 -14.77 10.11 -8.95
CA ALA A 253 -13.99 10.97 -9.82
C ALA A 253 -12.96 10.19 -10.65
N ILE A 254 -12.35 9.16 -10.08
CA ILE A 254 -11.39 8.30 -10.79
C ILE A 254 -12.10 7.39 -11.79
N GLY A 255 -13.24 6.80 -11.41
CA GLY A 255 -14.06 5.98 -12.31
C GLY A 255 -14.55 6.77 -13.53
N ASP A 256 -15.16 7.93 -13.29
CA ASP A 256 -15.67 8.82 -14.34
C ASP A 256 -14.55 9.22 -15.31
N GLU A 257 -13.37 9.57 -14.80
CA GLU A 257 -12.25 9.97 -15.65
C GLU A 257 -11.70 8.81 -16.48
N GLN A 258 -11.62 7.62 -15.89
CA GLN A 258 -11.19 6.44 -16.63
C GLN A 258 -12.16 6.10 -17.76
N ASP A 259 -13.46 6.18 -17.49
CA ASP A 259 -14.50 5.92 -18.48
C ASP A 259 -14.40 6.96 -19.61
N LEU A 260 -14.24 8.25 -19.30
CA LEU A 260 -14.02 9.31 -20.29
C LEU A 260 -12.80 9.05 -21.17
N LEU A 261 -11.66 8.72 -20.57
CA LEU A 261 -10.41 8.43 -21.30
C LEU A 261 -10.50 7.17 -22.16
N SER A 262 -11.33 6.20 -21.77
CA SER A 262 -11.50 4.95 -22.52
C SER A 262 -12.36 5.12 -23.79
N HIS A 263 -13.10 6.22 -23.89
CA HIS A 263 -13.96 6.55 -25.03
C HIS A 263 -13.44 7.70 -25.91
N SER A 264 -12.27 8.27 -25.58
CA SER A 264 -11.57 9.31 -26.35
C SER A 264 -10.50 8.73 -27.25
#